data_AF-A0A1B9JSN2-F1
#
_entry.id   AF-A0A1B9JSN2-F1
#
_cell.length_a   1.000
_cell.length_b   1.000
_cell.length_c   1.000
_cell.angle_alpha   90.00
_cell.angle_beta   90.00
_cell.angle_gamma   90.00
#
_symmetry.space_group_name_H-M   'P 1'
#
loop_
_entity.id
_entity.type
_entity.pdbx_description
1 polymer ?
#
loop_
_entity_poly.entity_id
_entity_poly.type
_entity_poly.pdbx_seq_one_letter_code
_entity_poly.pdbx_strand_id
1 'polypeptide(L)'
;MDPDRSIVKLVAMRNGEQIEGTNEVELTSKRFDRLIDDYPDLKKRKYHVYGMCKVDYNVLYSDSSDETTNEISSNSNDHLRIQNKIVDALATTLAFLFLIGLVCISVYLIGKFALAVLVYIFDHLKFD
;
A
#
# COMPACT_ATOMS: atom_id res chain seq x y z
N MET A 1 -12.62 -21.09 42.01
CA MET A 1 -12.41 -19.89 41.15
C MET A 1 -11.41 -19.02 41.85
N ASP A 2 -10.20 -18.90 41.32
CA ASP A 2 -9.19 -18.01 41.90
C ASP A 2 -9.58 -16.55 41.64
N PRO A 3 -9.50 -15.67 42.64
CA PRO A 3 -9.72 -14.25 42.43
C PRO A 3 -8.62 -13.73 41.51
N ASP A 4 -9.04 -13.16 40.39
CA ASP A 4 -8.14 -12.48 39.46
C ASP A 4 -7.59 -11.23 40.13
N ARG A 5 -6.31 -11.27 40.52
CA ARG A 5 -5.62 -10.19 41.26
C ARG A 5 -4.86 -9.23 40.35
N SER A 6 -4.85 -9.51 39.05
CA SER A 6 -4.09 -8.73 38.08
C SER A 6 -5.00 -7.69 37.44
N ILE A 7 -4.62 -6.42 37.61
CA ILE A 7 -5.29 -5.27 36.99
C ILE A 7 -4.44 -4.86 35.79
N VAL A 8 -5.06 -4.83 34.62
CA VAL A 8 -4.51 -4.33 33.37
C VAL A 8 -5.03 -2.90 33.16
N LYS A 9 -4.13 -1.97 32.89
CA LYS A 9 -4.48 -0.60 32.56
C LYS A 9 -4.52 -0.42 31.05
N LEU A 10 -5.66 0.02 30.52
CA LEU A 10 -5.81 0.42 29.14
C LEU A 10 -5.67 1.93 29.03
N VAL A 11 -4.80 2.36 28.12
CA VAL A 11 -4.53 3.76 27.82
C VAL A 11 -4.64 3.95 26.31
N ALA A 12 -5.35 4.99 25.88
CA ALA A 12 -5.42 5.34 24.47
C ALA A 12 -4.14 6.06 24.04
N MET A 13 -3.41 5.45 23.09
CA MET A 13 -2.15 6.00 22.59
C MET A 13 -2.24 6.37 21.11
N ARG A 14 -1.49 7.39 20.72
CA ARG A 14 -1.22 7.82 19.35
C ARG A 14 0.30 8.03 19.21
N ASN A 15 0.92 7.40 18.21
CA ASN A 15 2.35 7.53 17.92
C ASN A 15 3.29 7.28 19.12
N GLY A 16 2.88 6.43 20.06
CA GLY A 16 3.66 6.11 21.26
C GLY A 16 3.44 7.05 22.45
N GLU A 17 2.59 8.07 22.29
CA GLU A 17 2.22 9.01 23.37
C GLU A 17 0.74 8.81 23.77
N GLN A 18 0.44 9.03 25.05
CA GLN A 18 -0.94 9.02 25.53
C GLN A 18 -1.70 10.21 24.94
N ILE A 19 -2.91 9.96 24.45
CA ILE A 19 -3.76 11.02 23.91
C ILE A 19 -4.26 11.86 25.09
N GLU A 20 -3.98 13.18 25.06
CA GLU A 20 -4.44 14.11 26.09
C GLU A 20 -5.97 14.10 26.20
N GLY A 21 -6.48 14.24 27.44
CA GLY A 21 -7.91 14.27 27.72
C GLY A 21 -8.60 12.90 27.71
N THR A 22 -7.85 11.79 27.60
CA THR A 22 -8.40 10.43 27.66
C THR A 22 -8.33 9.82 29.04
N ASN A 23 -9.25 8.90 29.32
CA ASN A 23 -9.30 8.18 30.59
C ASN A 23 -8.49 6.89 30.53
N GLU A 24 -7.74 6.61 31.59
CA GLU A 24 -7.21 5.28 31.84
C GLU A 24 -8.35 4.36 32.30
N VAL A 25 -8.43 3.17 31.71
CA VAL A 25 -9.45 2.18 32.06
C VAL A 25 -8.77 0.98 32.70
N GLU A 26 -9.09 0.74 33.96
CA GLU A 26 -8.60 -0.43 34.70
C GLU A 26 -9.53 -1.63 34.45
N LEU A 27 -8.99 -2.71 33.91
CA LEU A 27 -9.68 -3.98 33.70
C LEU A 27 -9.02 -5.07 34.52
N THR A 28 -9.80 -6.03 34.98
CA THR A 28 -9.23 -7.30 35.48
C THR A 28 -8.71 -8.11 34.29
N SER A 29 -7.70 -8.96 34.47
CA SER A 29 -7.18 -9.83 33.40
C SER A 29 -8.29 -10.62 32.70
N LYS A 30 -9.24 -11.20 33.44
CA LYS A 30 -10.39 -11.93 32.90
C LYS A 30 -11.31 -11.07 32.02
N ARG A 31 -11.37 -9.76 32.25
CA ARG A 31 -12.12 -8.83 31.37
C ARG A 31 -11.29 -8.45 30.15
N PHE A 32 -9.98 -8.34 30.32
CA PHE A 32 -9.06 -8.12 29.22
C PHE A 32 -9.02 -9.32 28.26
N ASP A 33 -8.96 -10.55 28.76
CA ASP A 33 -9.01 -11.77 27.95
C ASP A 33 -10.33 -11.84 27.18
N ARG A 34 -11.46 -11.54 27.84
CA ARG A 34 -12.77 -11.45 27.16
C ARG A 34 -12.80 -10.38 26.09
N LEU A 35 -12.19 -9.22 26.31
CA LEU A 35 -12.08 -8.17 25.29
C LEU A 35 -11.31 -8.67 24.06
N ILE A 36 -10.28 -9.49 24.26
CA ILE A 36 -9.50 -10.11 23.18
C ILE A 36 -10.37 -11.11 22.40
N ASP A 37 -11.12 -11.96 23.11
CA ASP A 37 -11.98 -12.98 22.52
C ASP A 37 -13.20 -12.38 21.78
N ASP A 38 -13.86 -11.39 22.38
CA ASP A 38 -15.05 -10.72 21.84
C ASP A 38 -14.71 -9.88 20.59
N TYR A 39 -13.49 -9.33 20.54
CA TYR A 39 -12.99 -8.51 19.43
C TYR A 39 -11.67 -9.07 18.89
N PRO A 40 -11.68 -10.18 18.13
CA PRO A 40 -10.46 -10.77 17.59
C PRO A 40 -9.78 -9.90 16.54
N ASP A 41 -10.55 -9.06 15.84
CA ASP A 41 -10.07 -8.09 14.87
C ASP A 41 -9.40 -6.90 15.58
N LEU A 42 -8.12 -6.66 15.28
CA LEU A 42 -7.31 -5.61 15.88
C LEU A 42 -7.88 -4.21 15.64
N LYS A 43 -8.40 -3.92 14.45
CA LYS A 43 -8.97 -2.60 14.13
C LYS A 43 -10.24 -2.38 14.94
N LYS A 44 -11.15 -3.37 14.97
CA LYS A 44 -12.38 -3.27 15.78
C LYS A 44 -12.08 -3.15 17.27
N ARG A 45 -11.11 -3.93 17.78
CA ARG A 45 -10.67 -3.86 19.18
C ARG A 45 -10.07 -2.49 19.51
N LYS A 46 -9.24 -1.92 18.63
CA LYS A 46 -8.68 -0.58 18.78
C LYS A 46 -9.77 0.48 18.97
N TYR A 47 -10.77 0.50 18.08
CA TYR A 47 -11.89 1.45 18.19
C TYR A 47 -12.75 1.20 19.44
N HIS A 48 -12.92 -0.06 19.84
CA HIS A 48 -13.63 -0.37 21.08
C HIS A 48 -12.89 0.19 22.31
N VAL A 49 -11.58 -0.04 22.40
CA VAL A 49 -10.74 0.51 23.49
C VAL A 49 -10.75 2.03 23.50
N TYR A 50 -10.70 2.67 22.33
CA TYR A 50 -10.85 4.13 22.24
C TYR A 50 -12.21 4.63 22.75
N GLY A 51 -13.29 3.87 22.50
CA GLY A 51 -14.59 4.14 23.11
C GLY A 51 -14.57 4.02 24.63
N MET A 52 -13.91 3.00 25.18
CA MET A 52 -13.77 2.81 26.63
C MET A 52 -12.97 3.95 27.28
N CYS A 53 -11.89 4.40 26.64
CA CYS A 53 -11.03 5.50 27.10
C CYS A 53 -11.62 6.90 26.83
N LYS A 54 -12.85 6.99 26.28
CA LYS A 54 -13.53 8.25 25.91
C LYS A 54 -12.67 9.17 25.03
N VAL A 55 -12.00 8.60 24.03
CA VAL A 55 -11.24 9.38 23.05
C VAL A 55 -12.18 10.30 22.28
N ASP A 56 -11.81 11.58 22.17
CA ASP A 56 -12.57 12.56 21.40
C ASP A 56 -12.72 12.11 19.94
N TYR A 57 -13.94 12.19 19.41
CA TYR A 57 -14.25 11.83 18.03
C TYR A 57 -13.41 12.61 17.00
N ASN A 58 -13.08 13.87 17.29
CA ASN A 58 -12.21 14.70 16.43
C ASN A 58 -10.78 14.16 16.36
N VAL A 59 -10.33 13.47 17.41
CA VAL A 59 -9.05 12.76 17.40
C VAL A 59 -9.20 11.48 16.57
N LEU A 60 -10.30 10.74 16.70
CA LEU A 60 -10.53 9.51 15.93
C LEU A 60 -10.60 9.73 14.41
N TYR A 61 -11.08 10.90 13.98
CA TYR A 61 -11.33 11.25 12.58
C TYR A 61 -10.72 12.61 12.21
N SER A 62 -9.45 12.84 12.55
CA SER A 62 -8.73 13.97 11.98
C SER A 62 -8.60 13.76 10.47
N ASP A 63 -9.13 14.71 9.69
CA ASP A 63 -9.27 14.71 8.21
C ASP A 63 -7.92 14.78 7.44
N SER A 64 -6.82 14.39 8.08
CA SER A 64 -5.50 14.32 7.47
C SER A 64 -5.30 12.95 6.85
N SER A 65 -5.17 12.95 5.53
CA SER A 65 -4.59 11.97 4.62
C SER A 65 -3.14 11.56 4.95
N ASP A 66 -2.83 11.38 6.23
CA ASP A 66 -1.56 10.94 6.77
C ASP A 66 -1.81 9.79 7.75
N GLU A 67 -2.40 8.69 7.26
CA GLU A 67 -2.18 7.38 7.85
C GLU A 67 -0.71 6.98 7.60
N THR A 68 0.19 7.63 8.32
CA THR A 68 1.54 7.13 8.51
C THR A 68 1.40 5.80 9.23
N THR A 69 1.55 4.76 8.43
CA THR A 69 1.34 3.36 8.76
C THR A 69 2.43 2.89 9.73
N ASN A 70 2.32 3.28 11.00
CA ASN A 70 2.94 2.55 12.10
C ASN A 70 1.99 1.43 12.55
N GLU A 71 1.62 0.55 11.60
CA GLU A 71 1.02 -0.74 11.93
C GLU A 71 2.14 -1.77 11.90
N ILE A 72 2.64 -2.08 13.10
CA ILE A 72 3.32 -3.32 13.42
C ILE A 72 2.29 -4.45 13.16
N SER A 73 2.16 -4.87 11.91
CA SER A 73 1.63 -6.17 11.51
C SER A 73 2.48 -6.73 10.36
N SER A 74 3.71 -7.07 10.74
CA SER A 74 4.65 -7.86 9.95
C SER A 74 4.01 -9.19 9.54
N ASN A 75 3.46 -9.26 8.32
CA ASN A 75 3.79 -10.29 7.31
C ASN A 75 2.81 -10.36 6.13
N SER A 76 1.58 -9.87 6.26
CA SER A 76 0.55 -10.17 5.25
C SER A 76 0.41 -9.13 4.14
N ASN A 77 0.59 -7.84 4.43
CA ASN A 77 0.31 -6.77 3.46
C ASN A 77 1.56 -6.21 2.75
N ASP A 78 2.76 -6.43 3.29
CA ASP A 78 3.99 -6.05 2.61
C ASP A 78 4.22 -6.88 1.34
N HIS A 79 3.81 -8.15 1.34
CA HIS A 79 3.90 -8.99 0.16
C HIS A 79 3.06 -8.45 -1.00
N LEU A 80 1.82 -7.98 -0.74
CA LEU A 80 0.96 -7.40 -1.77
C LEU A 80 1.46 -6.03 -2.26
N ARG A 81 2.04 -5.21 -1.36
CA ARG A 81 2.57 -3.89 -1.72
C ARG A 81 3.90 -3.99 -2.48
N ILE A 82 4.75 -4.97 -2.16
CA ILE A 82 5.96 -5.29 -2.92
C ILE A 82 5.59 -5.89 -4.28
N GLN A 83 4.60 -6.80 -4.33
CA GLN A 83 4.12 -7.35 -5.60
C GLN A 83 3.59 -6.24 -6.53
N ASN A 84 2.79 -5.30 -6.03
CA ASN A 84 2.30 -4.19 -6.85
C ASN A 84 3.43 -3.30 -7.39
N LYS A 85 4.46 -3.01 -6.59
CA LYS A 85 5.63 -2.24 -7.06
C LYS A 85 6.45 -2.99 -8.12
N ILE A 86 6.60 -4.31 -7.97
CA ILE A 86 7.31 -5.15 -8.94
C ILE A 86 6.51 -5.25 -10.24
N VAL A 87 5.18 -5.39 -10.16
CA VAL A 87 4.30 -5.44 -11.31
C VAL A 87 4.29 -4.12 -12.07
N ASP A 88 4.26 -2.98 -11.37
CA ASP A 88 4.37 -1.65 -12.02
C ASP A 88 5.73 -1.45 -12.69
N ALA A 89 6.83 -1.88 -12.05
CA ALA A 89 8.16 -1.83 -12.64
C ALA A 89 8.29 -2.76 -13.86
N LEU A 90 7.67 -3.94 -13.83
CA LEU A 90 7.61 -4.86 -14.97
C LEU A 90 6.75 -4.31 -16.11
N ALA A 91 5.61 -3.69 -15.80
CA ALA A 91 4.72 -3.09 -16.80
C ALA A 91 5.41 -1.92 -17.52
N THR A 92 6.09 -1.06 -16.77
CA THR A 92 6.82 0.10 -17.34
C THR A 92 8.01 -0.34 -18.20
N THR A 93 8.77 -1.36 -17.78
CA THR A 93 9.88 -1.91 -18.58
C THR A 93 9.39 -2.61 -19.85
N LEU A 94 8.30 -3.39 -19.77
CA LEU A 94 7.67 -4.01 -20.95
C LEU A 94 7.14 -2.96 -21.95
N ALA A 95 6.49 -1.91 -21.45
CA ALA A 95 6.01 -0.82 -22.29
C ALA A 95 7.16 -0.11 -23.02
N PHE A 96 8.28 0.11 -22.34
CA PHE A 96 9.48 0.71 -22.94
C PHE A 96 10.10 -0.17 -24.02
N LEU A 97 10.23 -1.48 -23.76
CA LEU A 97 10.72 -2.44 -24.76
C LEU A 97 9.80 -2.52 -25.98
N PHE A 98 8.49 -2.49 -25.78
CA PHE A 98 7.52 -2.46 -26.87
C PHE A 98 7.67 -1.20 -27.73
N LEU A 99 7.87 -0.04 -27.09
CA LEU A 99 8.05 1.24 -27.78
C LEU A 99 9.35 1.24 -28.61
N ILE A 100 10.45 0.71 -28.08
CA ILE A 100 11.68 0.50 -28.84
C ILE A 100 11.44 -0.42 -30.04
N GLY A 101 10.74 -1.53 -29.83
CA GLY A 101 10.40 -2.48 -30.90
C GLY A 101 9.63 -1.81 -32.05
N LEU A 102 8.62 -0.99 -31.72
CA LEU A 102 7.87 -0.22 -32.72
C LEU A 102 8.75 0.74 -33.52
N VAL A 103 9.66 1.45 -32.84
CA VAL A 103 10.61 2.35 -33.51
C VAL A 103 11.52 1.56 -34.46
N CYS A 104 12.09 0.44 -34.02
CA CYS A 104 12.91 -0.41 -34.88
C CYS A 104 12.15 -0.92 -36.11
N ILE A 105 10.89 -1.36 -35.95
CA ILE A 105 10.04 -1.80 -37.06
C ILE A 105 9.78 -0.64 -38.03
N SER A 106 9.46 0.55 -37.53
CA SER A 106 9.22 1.72 -38.39
C SER A 106 10.48 2.09 -39.19
N VAL A 107 11.65 2.11 -38.57
CA VAL A 107 12.92 2.43 -39.23
C VAL A 107 13.25 1.36 -40.28
N TYR A 108 13.03 0.08 -39.96
CA TYR A 108 13.24 -1.01 -40.91
C TYR A 108 12.36 -0.87 -42.16
N LEU A 109 11.06 -0.60 -41.97
CA LEU A 109 10.12 -0.42 -43.09
C LEU A 109 10.48 0.80 -43.94
N ILE A 110 10.81 1.93 -43.31
CA ILE A 110 11.24 3.15 -44.00
C ILE A 110 12.53 2.89 -44.79
N GLY A 111 13.52 2.23 -44.18
CA GLY A 111 14.78 1.88 -44.84
C GLY A 111 14.56 0.97 -46.05
N LYS A 112 13.69 -0.04 -45.92
CA LYS A 112 13.31 -0.91 -47.04
C LYS A 112 12.64 -0.14 -48.17
N PHE A 113 11.73 0.77 -47.84
CA PHE A 113 11.05 1.60 -48.83
C PHE A 113 12.04 2.54 -49.55
N ALA A 114 12.91 3.21 -48.79
CA ALA A 114 13.93 4.08 -49.36
C ALA A 114 14.89 3.34 -50.30
N LEU A 115 15.29 2.11 -49.94
CA LEU A 115 16.11 1.26 -50.80
C LEU A 115 15.38 0.90 -52.10
N ALA A 116 14.09 0.53 -52.02
CA ALA A 116 13.28 0.21 -53.19
C ALA A 116 13.13 1.40 -54.14
N VAL A 117 12.91 2.60 -53.58
CA VAL A 117 12.85 3.85 -54.35
C VAL A 117 14.21 4.16 -55.01
N LEU A 118 15.31 3.98 -54.29
CA LEU A 118 16.66 4.14 -54.85
C LEU A 118 16.91 3.19 -56.02
N VAL A 119 16.58 1.90 -55.88
CA VAL A 119 16.70 0.92 -56.96
C VAL A 119 15.85 1.32 -58.16
N TYR A 120 14.60 1.75 -57.95
CA TYR A 120 13.73 2.23 -59.02
C TYR A 120 14.29 3.44 -59.77
N ILE A 121 14.83 4.43 -59.03
CA ILE A 121 15.46 5.62 -59.63
C ILE A 121 16.71 5.21 -60.44
N PHE A 122 17.56 4.35 -59.89
CA PHE A 122 18.76 3.87 -60.59
C PHE A 122 18.44 3.03 -61.83
N ASP A 123 17.37 2.25 -61.79
CA ASP A 123 16.91 1.46 -62.94
C ASP A 123 16.42 2.39 -64.06
N HIS A 124 15.62 3.42 -63.73
CA HIS A 124 15.17 4.39 -64.72
C HIS A 124 16.25 5.34 -65.25
N LEU A 125 17.29 5.66 -64.45
CA LEU A 125 18.42 6.48 -64.89
C LEU A 125 19.37 5.74 -65.85
N LYS A 126 19.32 4.41 -65.93
CA LYS A 126 20.15 3.61 -66.85
C LYS A 126 19.58 3.50 -68.27
N PHE A 127 18.37 3.99 -68.50
CA PHE A 127 17.66 3.88 -69.79
C PHE A 127 17.58 5.18 -70.60
N ASP A 128 18.28 6.25 -70.17
CA ASP A 128 18.66 7.41 -70.98
C ASP A 128 20.18 7.41 -71.23
#